data_AF-A0AAE7J911-F1
#
_entry.id   AF-A0AAE7J911-F1
#
_cell.length_a   1.000
_cell.length_b   1.000
_cell.length_c   1.000
_cell.angle_alpha   90.00
_cell.angle_beta   90.00
_cell.angle_gamma   90.00
#
_symmetry.space_group_name_H-M   'P 1'
#
loop_
_entity.id
_entity.type
_entity.pdbx_description
1 polymer ?
#
loop_
_entity_poly.entity_id
_entity_poly.type
_entity_poly.pdbx_seq_one_letter_code
_entity_poly.pdbx_strand_id
1 'polypeptide(L)'
;MKETPDAIPVHVSVENQLPEDLYRAMGMFIADHPQWDQYRLVQAAIAGFLFQQGCKERSVVRHYLGGLFRRQSADLSSEQPWR
;
A
#
# COMPACT_ATOMS: atom_id res chain seq x y z
N MET A 1 26.71 -22.90 -8.20
CA MET A 1 25.33 -23.00 -7.68
C MET A 1 25.13 -21.81 -6.75
N LYS A 2 24.48 -20.73 -7.22
CA LYS A 2 24.19 -19.55 -6.40
C LYS A 2 22.68 -19.43 -6.33
N GLU A 3 22.10 -20.15 -5.39
CA GLU A 3 20.72 -19.96 -4.99
C GLU A 3 20.79 -19.18 -3.67
N THR A 4 20.48 -17.89 -3.74
CA THR A 4 20.18 -17.10 -2.55
C THR A 4 18.64 -17.12 -2.42
N PRO A 5 18.06 -17.87 -1.46
CA PRO A 5 16.61 -17.95 -1.31
C PRO A 5 16.07 -16.69 -0.61
N ASP A 6 14.88 -16.27 -1.02
CA ASP A 6 13.98 -15.32 -0.35
C ASP A 6 14.54 -13.93 -0.03
N ALA A 7 14.63 -13.09 -1.06
CA ALA A 7 14.63 -11.65 -0.86
C ALA A 7 13.27 -11.21 -0.30
N ILE A 8 13.19 -11.07 1.02
CA ILE A 8 12.15 -10.29 1.72
C ILE A 8 11.99 -8.98 0.93
N PRO A 9 10.77 -8.57 0.53
CA PRO A 9 10.61 -7.32 -0.20
C PRO A 9 11.22 -6.19 0.63
N VAL A 10 12.23 -5.52 0.07
CA VAL A 10 12.94 -4.43 0.73
C VAL A 10 11.97 -3.26 0.81
N HIS A 11 11.26 -3.15 1.94
CA HIS A 11 10.41 -2.01 2.24
C HIS A 11 11.23 -0.92 2.90
N VAL A 12 11.08 0.31 2.41
CA VAL A 12 11.70 1.50 2.98
C VAL A 12 10.60 2.36 3.59
N SER A 13 10.76 2.76 4.84
CA SER A 13 9.87 3.74 5.48
C SER A 13 10.24 5.15 5.04
N VAL A 14 9.23 5.99 4.82
CA VAL A 14 9.40 7.40 4.49
C VAL A 14 8.77 8.22 5.59
N GLU A 15 9.57 9.10 6.20
CA GLU A 15 9.07 10.13 7.10
C GLU A 15 8.92 11.44 6.32
N ASN A 16 7.80 12.12 6.49
CA ASN A 16 7.53 13.39 5.82
C ASN A 16 6.57 14.24 6.66
N GLN A 17 6.66 15.57 6.52
CA GLN A 17 5.67 16.50 7.06
C GLN A 17 4.59 16.76 6.01
N LEU A 18 3.33 16.61 6.40
CA LEU A 18 2.17 16.89 5.56
C LEU A 18 1.44 18.13 6.07
N PRO A 19 0.82 18.93 5.18
CA PRO A 19 -0.17 19.92 5.57
C PRO A 19 -1.26 19.29 6.45
N GLU A 20 -1.66 20.00 7.52
CA GLU A 20 -2.58 19.46 8.51
C GLU A 20 -3.97 19.14 7.94
N ASP A 21 -4.46 20.00 7.05
CA ASP A 21 -5.71 19.81 6.33
C ASP A 21 -5.69 18.55 5.44
N LEU A 22 -4.58 18.30 4.75
CA LEU A 22 -4.38 17.06 3.98
C LEU A 22 -4.37 15.84 4.91
N TYR A 23 -3.65 15.91 6.03
CA TYR A 23 -3.63 14.82 7.01
C TYR A 23 -5.03 14.49 7.55
N ARG A 24 -5.82 15.52 7.90
CA ARG A 24 -7.21 15.32 8.35
C ARG A 24 -8.09 14.73 7.25
N ALA A 25 -7.96 15.21 6.01
CA ALA A 25 -8.70 14.67 4.87
C ALA A 25 -8.38 13.19 4.63
N MET A 26 -7.10 12.80 4.73
CA MET A 26 -6.69 11.39 4.67
C MET A 26 -7.34 10.56 5.78
N GLY A 27 -7.38 11.08 7.00
CA GLY A 27 -8.03 10.43 8.14
C GLY A 27 -9.52 10.19 7.91
N MET A 28 -10.26 11.20 7.43
CA MET A 28 -11.68 11.06 7.10
C MET A 28 -11.93 10.04 6.00
N PHE A 29 -11.11 10.08 4.93
CA PHE A 29 -11.21 9.11 3.83
C PHE A 29 -10.99 7.67 4.32
N ILE A 30 -9.98 7.44 5.16
CA ILE A 30 -9.69 6.11 5.70
C ILE A 30 -10.82 5.63 6.62
N ALA A 31 -11.40 6.53 7.43
CA ALA A 31 -12.52 6.19 8.32
C ALA A 31 -13.75 5.67 7.55
N ASP A 32 -14.04 6.25 6.38
CA ASP A 32 -15.16 5.84 5.52
C ASP A 32 -14.83 4.61 4.64
N HIS A 33 -13.56 4.21 4.58
CA HIS A 33 -13.08 3.15 3.70
C HIS A 33 -12.13 2.18 4.45
N PRO A 34 -12.66 1.24 5.26
CA PRO A 34 -11.87 0.38 6.17
C PRO A 34 -10.87 -0.56 5.49
N GLN A 35 -10.95 -0.72 4.17
CA GLN A 35 -9.96 -1.44 3.36
C GLN A 35 -8.68 -0.62 3.09
N TRP A 36 -8.68 0.66 3.44
CA TRP A 36 -7.54 1.56 3.31
C TRP A 36 -6.85 1.78 4.64
N ASP A 37 -5.53 1.92 4.55
CA ASP A 37 -4.69 2.42 5.62
C ASP A 37 -3.81 3.55 5.06
N GLN A 38 -3.09 4.25 5.94
CA GLN A 38 -2.26 5.38 5.56
C GLN A 38 -1.21 5.01 4.49
N TYR A 39 -0.56 3.85 4.64
CA TYR A 39 0.48 3.41 3.71
C TYR A 39 -0.10 3.08 2.35
N ARG A 40 -1.22 2.35 2.31
CA ARG A 40 -1.92 1.97 1.09
C ARG A 40 -2.41 3.21 0.33
N LEU A 41 -2.97 4.18 1.05
CA LEU A 41 -3.43 5.44 0.46
C LEU A 41 -2.28 6.19 -0.19
N VAL A 42 -1.18 6.40 0.54
CA VAL A 42 -0.01 7.14 0.06
C VAL A 42 0.68 6.39 -1.10
N GLN A 43 0.86 5.07 -1.00
CA GLN A 43 1.45 4.27 -2.08
C GLN A 43 0.61 4.33 -3.36
N ALA A 44 -0.71 4.23 -3.25
CA ALA A 44 -1.61 4.33 -4.41
C ALA A 44 -1.57 5.73 -5.04
N ALA A 45 -1.54 6.78 -4.21
CA ALA A 45 -1.44 8.16 -4.66
C ALA A 45 -0.11 8.43 -5.39
N ILE A 46 1.02 8.01 -4.82
CA ILE A 46 2.35 8.15 -5.44
C ILE A 46 2.42 7.37 -6.76
N ALA A 47 1.98 6.11 -6.76
CA ALA A 47 2.00 5.28 -7.95
C ALA A 47 1.09 5.86 -9.06
N GLY A 48 -0.09 6.35 -8.68
CA GLY A 48 -1.02 7.03 -9.59
C GLY A 48 -0.43 8.32 -10.17
N PHE A 49 0.18 9.15 -9.34
CA PHE A 49 0.88 10.37 -9.77
C PHE A 49 1.98 10.05 -10.79
N LEU A 50 2.87 9.10 -10.48
CA LEU A 50 3.95 8.69 -11.38
C LEU A 50 3.40 8.14 -12.70
N PHE A 51 2.37 7.30 -12.65
CA PHE A 51 1.73 6.75 -13.84
C PHE A 51 1.12 7.83 -14.73
N GLN A 52 0.39 8.78 -14.14
CA GLN A 52 -0.21 9.92 -14.86
C GLN A 52 0.84 10.82 -15.52
N GLN A 53 2.04 10.93 -14.95
CA GLN A 53 3.17 11.67 -15.54
C GLN A 53 3.96 10.86 -16.58
N GLY A 54 3.46 9.69 -17.00
CA GLY A 54 4.06 8.88 -18.05
C GLY A 54 5.16 7.93 -17.59
N CYS A 55 5.27 7.65 -16.28
CA CYS A 55 6.15 6.61 -15.78
C CYS A 55 5.70 5.24 -16.31
N LYS A 56 6.56 4.58 -17.10
CA LYS A 56 6.28 3.28 -17.74
C LYS A 56 6.78 2.09 -16.93
N GLU A 57 7.26 2.35 -15.72
CA GLU A 57 7.87 1.33 -14.87
C GLU A 57 6.78 0.36 -14.37
N ARG A 58 7.00 -0.93 -14.59
CA ARG A 58 5.96 -1.96 -14.39
C ARG A 58 5.61 -2.11 -12.92
N SER A 59 6.56 -1.86 -12.01
CA SER A 59 6.31 -1.86 -10.58
C SER A 59 5.40 -0.70 -10.17
N VAL A 60 5.55 0.51 -10.73
CA VAL A 60 4.63 1.64 -10.51
C VAL A 60 3.20 1.26 -10.91
N VAL A 61 3.00 0.71 -12.12
CA VAL A 61 1.66 0.27 -12.57
C VAL A 61 1.08 -0.80 -11.64
N ARG A 62 1.90 -1.74 -11.19
CA ARG A 62 1.49 -2.80 -10.26
C ARG A 62 1.11 -2.25 -8.88
N HIS A 63 1.83 -1.27 -8.35
CA HIS A 63 1.50 -0.63 -7.08
C HIS A 63 0.23 0.22 -7.19
N TYR A 64 0.04 0.93 -8.32
CA TYR A 64 -1.18 1.67 -8.59
C TYR A 64 -2.41 0.75 -8.61
N LEU A 65 -2.39 -0.28 -9.46
CA LEU A 65 -3.50 -1.25 -9.56
C LEU A 65 -3.68 -2.06 -8.27
N GLY A 66 -2.57 -2.45 -7.62
CA GLY A 66 -2.59 -3.15 -6.34
C GLY A 66 -3.20 -2.31 -5.23
N GLY A 67 -2.90 -1.02 -5.16
CA GLY A 67 -3.50 -0.09 -4.21
C GLY A 67 -5.02 0.01 -4.39
N LEU A 68 -5.49 0.13 -5.63
CA LEU A 68 -6.91 0.28 -5.94
C LEU A 68 -7.74 -1.00 -5.79
N PHE A 69 -7.19 -2.15 -6.17
CA PHE A 69 -7.99 -3.38 -6.34
C PHE A 69 -7.62 -4.52 -5.40
N ARG A 70 -6.65 -4.36 -4.49
CA ARG A 70 -6.30 -5.44 -3.55
C ARG A 70 -7.50 -5.73 -2.64
N ARG A 71 -8.12 -6.89 -2.88
CA ARG A 71 -9.03 -7.54 -1.94
C ARG A 71 -8.27 -7.73 -0.64
N GLN A 72 -8.85 -7.30 0.48
CA GLN A 72 -8.44 -7.80 1.78
C GLN A 72 -8.52 -9.33 1.64
N SER A 73 -7.38 -10.01 1.53
CA SER A 73 -7.34 -11.39 1.95
C SER A 73 -7.67 -11.27 3.42
N ALA A 74 -8.95 -11.46 3.76
CA ALA A 74 -9.38 -11.64 5.12
C ALA A 74 -8.35 -12.60 5.71
N ASP A 75 -7.62 -12.11 6.69
CA ASP A 75 -6.76 -12.96 7.46
C ASP A 75 -7.68 -14.00 8.10
N LEU A 76 -7.82 -15.15 7.46
CA LEU A 76 -8.51 -16.31 8.03
C LEU A 76 -7.62 -16.99 9.10
N SER A 77 -6.65 -16.27 9.66
CA SER A 77 -5.84 -16.72 10.80
C SER A 77 -6.32 -16.14 12.14
N SER A 78 -7.58 -15.78 12.29
CA SER A 78 -8.21 -15.75 13.62
C SER A 78 -8.99 -17.05 13.86
N GLU A 79 -8.48 -17.82 14.83
CA GLU A 79 -9.10 -18.94 15.54
C GLU A 79 -9.02 -20.34 14.88
N GLN A 80 -8.00 -21.12 15.30
CA GLN A 80 -8.22 -22.53 15.59
C GLN A 80 -7.90 -22.78 17.07
N PRO A 81 -8.91 -22.91 17.94
CA PRO A 81 -8.72 -23.16 19.36
C PRO A 81 -8.70 -24.67 19.64
N TRP A 82 -7.77 -25.43 19.06
CA TRP A 82 -7.32 -26.73 19.60
C TRP A 82 -6.15 -27.29 18.78
N ARG A 83 -4.94 -27.16 19.32
CA ARG A 83 -3.83 -28.13 19.20
C ARG A 83 -2.88 -27.96 20.36
#